data_AF-A0A933NGD7-F1
#
_entry.id   AF-A0A933NGD7-F1
#
_cell.length_a   1.000
_cell.length_b   1.000
_cell.length_c   1.000
_cell.angle_alpha   90.00
_cell.angle_beta   90.00
_cell.angle_gamma   90.00
#
_symmetry.space_group_name_H-M   'P 1'
#
loop_
_entity.id
_entity.type
_entity.pdbx_description
1 polymer ?
#
loop_
_entity_poly.entity_id
_entity_poly.type
_entity_poly.pdbx_seq_one_letter_code
_entity_poly.pdbx_strand_id
1 'polypeptide(L)'
;MTHRGTARPAALLVVAVALLAPSIAPTGSRSSDPASGKLRRLLLAYPDFLDHESGANAVVFNDGTRMTFDDGRPKNGPEALMNDADLEDQMRMDYPPGRSWREPAIDHDPGRARYEPFFKKMYGATEREVRSHLVAVEWL
;
A
#
# COMPACT_ATOMS: atom_id res chain seq x y z
N MET A 1 13.81 74.93 -38.83
CA MET A 1 13.28 73.86 -39.71
C MET A 1 14.45 73.18 -40.39
N THR A 2 14.80 71.97 -39.93
CA THR A 2 15.42 70.84 -40.66
C THR A 2 16.14 69.96 -39.64
N HIS A 3 15.52 68.86 -39.23
CA HIS A 3 16.24 67.74 -38.61
C HIS A 3 16.00 66.51 -39.48
N ARG A 4 17.04 66.09 -40.21
CA ARG A 4 17.20 64.75 -40.79
C ARG A 4 18.38 64.11 -40.06
N GLY A 5 18.31 62.81 -39.79
CA GLY A 5 19.50 62.06 -39.39
C GLY A 5 19.18 60.85 -38.53
N THR A 6 18.95 59.72 -39.18
CA THR A 6 18.75 58.37 -38.63
C THR A 6 20.03 57.81 -38.01
N ALA A 7 19.91 57.04 -36.91
CA ALA A 7 20.91 56.05 -36.51
C ALA A 7 20.22 54.79 -35.94
N ARG A 8 20.67 53.63 -36.40
CA ARG A 8 20.10 52.29 -36.21
C ARG A 8 20.47 51.71 -34.83
N PRO A 9 19.67 50.82 -34.21
CA PRO A 9 20.05 50.20 -32.95
C PRO A 9 21.03 49.04 -33.19
N ALA A 10 22.12 49.02 -32.41
CA ALA A 10 23.01 47.86 -32.30
C ALA A 10 22.41 46.87 -31.28
N ALA A 11 22.10 45.66 -31.71
CA ALA A 11 21.60 44.59 -30.85
C ALA A 11 22.75 44.02 -30.02
N LEU A 12 22.63 44.09 -28.69
CA LEU A 12 23.54 43.49 -27.74
C LEU A 12 23.10 42.03 -27.52
N LEU A 13 23.93 41.06 -27.95
CA LEU A 13 23.67 39.63 -27.76
C LEU A 13 24.16 39.21 -26.37
N VAL A 14 23.25 38.97 -25.43
CA VAL A 14 23.56 38.36 -24.12
C VAL A 14 23.49 36.85 -24.27
N VAL A 15 24.64 36.17 -24.20
CA VAL A 15 24.70 34.71 -24.15
C VAL A 15 24.49 34.26 -22.70
N ALA A 16 23.32 33.70 -22.42
CA ALA A 16 23.04 33.04 -21.14
C ALA A 16 23.63 31.62 -21.15
N VAL A 17 24.64 31.37 -20.30
CA VAL A 17 25.16 30.03 -20.05
C VAL A 17 24.23 29.34 -19.06
N ALA A 18 23.46 28.36 -19.53
CA ALA A 18 22.63 27.51 -18.70
C ALA A 18 23.49 26.44 -18.03
N LEU A 19 23.70 26.56 -16.72
CA LEU A 19 24.28 25.51 -15.88
C LEU A 19 23.25 24.37 -15.72
N LEU A 20 23.49 23.27 -16.43
CA LEU A 20 22.70 22.05 -16.34
C LEU A 20 23.10 21.31 -15.04
N ALA A 21 22.31 21.47 -13.98
CA ALA A 21 22.47 20.64 -12.79
C ALA A 21 21.92 19.23 -13.06
N PRO A 22 22.66 18.14 -12.76
CA PRO A 22 22.13 16.79 -12.89
C PRO A 22 21.02 16.57 -11.85
N SER A 23 19.81 16.32 -12.34
CA SER A 23 18.69 15.87 -11.52
C SER A 23 18.99 14.44 -11.05
N ILE A 24 19.44 14.31 -9.80
CA ILE A 24 19.51 13.00 -9.14
C ILE A 24 18.06 12.63 -8.80
N ALA A 25 17.44 11.81 -9.66
CA ALA A 25 16.19 11.17 -9.32
C ALA A 25 16.42 10.28 -8.09
N PRO A 26 15.53 10.29 -7.08
CA PRO A 26 15.64 9.34 -5.98
C PRO A 26 15.39 7.94 -6.54
N THR A 27 16.45 7.14 -6.63
CA THR A 27 16.33 5.72 -6.92
C THR A 27 15.61 5.08 -5.74
N GLY A 28 14.30 4.86 -5.89
CA GLY A 28 13.53 4.07 -4.95
C GLY A 28 14.17 2.70 -4.79
N SER A 29 14.84 2.49 -3.66
CA SER A 29 15.34 1.18 -3.24
C SER A 29 14.13 0.27 -3.07
N ARG A 30 13.86 -0.59 -4.05
CA ARG A 30 12.86 -1.66 -3.94
C ARG A 30 13.43 -2.66 -2.93
N SER A 31 13.02 -2.56 -1.66
CA SER A 31 13.43 -3.53 -0.63
C SER A 31 12.93 -4.91 -1.04
N SER A 32 13.82 -5.89 -1.11
CA SER A 32 13.52 -7.29 -1.42
C SER A 32 13.07 -8.08 -0.18
N ASP A 33 12.54 -7.39 0.83
CA ASP A 33 12.07 -7.99 2.07
C ASP A 33 10.76 -8.76 1.80
N PRO A 34 10.64 -10.05 2.14
CA PRO A 34 9.38 -10.78 2.03
C PRO A 34 8.19 -10.04 2.66
N ALA A 35 8.42 -9.32 3.78
CA ALA A 35 7.40 -8.49 4.42
C ALA A 35 6.96 -7.33 3.53
N SER A 36 7.89 -6.65 2.82
CA SER A 36 7.54 -5.58 1.87
C SER A 36 6.66 -6.09 0.73
N GLY A 37 6.89 -7.32 0.28
CA GLY A 37 6.05 -7.97 -0.72
C GLY A 37 4.64 -8.26 -0.23
N LYS A 38 4.46 -8.73 1.01
CA LYS A 38 3.13 -8.98 1.60
C LYS A 38 2.39 -7.67 1.87
N LEU A 39 3.05 -6.68 2.46
CA LEU A 39 2.52 -5.33 2.67
C LEU A 39 1.99 -4.74 1.36
N ARG A 40 2.79 -4.81 0.28
CA ARG A 40 2.36 -4.32 -1.02
C ARG A 40 1.11 -5.02 -1.55
N ARG A 41 0.99 -6.34 -1.37
CA ARG A 41 -0.21 -7.09 -1.74
C ARG A 41 -1.43 -6.64 -0.93
N LEU A 42 -1.25 -6.33 0.36
CA LEU A 42 -2.32 -5.83 1.21
C LEU A 42 -2.83 -4.46 0.73
N LEU A 43 -1.92 -3.53 0.38
CA LEU A 43 -2.29 -2.23 -0.19
C LEU A 43 -3.06 -2.36 -1.51
N LEU A 44 -2.62 -3.27 -2.38
CA LEU A 44 -3.30 -3.53 -3.66
C LEU A 44 -4.68 -4.17 -3.47
N ALA A 45 -4.87 -4.93 -2.40
CA ALA A 45 -6.15 -5.59 -2.10
C ALA A 45 -7.18 -4.65 -1.45
N TYR A 46 -6.72 -3.62 -0.73
CA TYR A 46 -7.59 -2.69 0.03
C TYR A 46 -7.28 -1.21 -0.27
N PRO A 47 -7.27 -0.77 -1.53
CA PRO A 47 -6.87 0.60 -1.90
C PRO A 47 -7.80 1.70 -1.34
N ASP A 48 -9.07 1.37 -1.10
CA ASP A 48 -10.04 2.32 -0.55
C ASP A 48 -9.83 2.59 0.95
N PHE A 49 -9.07 1.72 1.63
CA PHE A 49 -8.82 1.82 3.06
C PHE A 49 -7.36 2.13 3.40
N LEU A 50 -6.41 1.67 2.58
CA LEU A 50 -4.99 1.76 2.82
C LEU A 50 -4.29 2.71 1.84
N ASP A 51 -3.40 3.54 2.38
CA ASP A 51 -2.65 4.55 1.64
C ASP A 51 -1.28 4.01 1.23
N HIS A 52 -0.42 3.69 2.21
CA HIS A 52 0.96 3.27 1.97
C HIS A 52 1.51 2.37 3.10
N GLU A 53 2.63 1.70 2.84
CA GLU A 53 3.41 1.01 3.87
C GLU A 53 4.32 1.95 4.65
N SER A 54 4.41 1.78 5.98
CA SER A 54 5.32 2.55 6.84
C SER A 54 6.49 1.68 7.28
N GLY A 55 7.61 1.80 6.58
CA GLY A 55 8.78 0.94 6.77
C GLY A 55 8.48 -0.51 6.38
N ALA A 56 9.10 -1.46 7.07
CA ALA A 56 8.98 -2.89 6.78
C ALA A 56 7.87 -3.61 7.57
N ASN A 57 7.18 -2.93 8.49
CA ASN A 57 6.32 -3.60 9.47
C ASN A 57 4.99 -2.88 9.79
N ALA A 58 4.46 -2.09 8.85
CA ALA A 58 3.17 -1.45 9.07
C ALA A 58 2.50 -0.99 7.78
N VAL A 59 1.18 -0.86 7.85
CA VAL A 59 0.35 -0.14 6.88
C VAL A 59 -0.20 1.14 7.50
N VAL A 60 -0.40 2.14 6.66
CA VAL A 60 -1.08 3.39 6.99
C VAL A 60 -2.41 3.42 6.26
N PHE A 61 -3.48 3.75 6.98
CA PHE A 61 -4.82 3.90 6.45
C PHE A 61 -5.02 5.28 5.82
N ASN A 62 -6.03 5.42 4.98
CA ASN A 62 -6.39 6.69 4.35
C ASN A 62 -6.79 7.79 5.35
N ASP A 63 -7.13 7.42 6.59
CA ASP A 63 -7.37 8.35 7.71
C ASP A 63 -6.09 8.75 8.46
N GLY A 64 -4.92 8.31 7.98
CA GLY A 64 -3.61 8.58 8.58
C GLY A 64 -3.25 7.70 9.78
N THR A 65 -4.16 6.84 10.26
CA THR A 65 -3.85 5.91 11.35
C THR A 65 -2.98 4.75 10.86
N ARG A 66 -2.21 4.16 11.78
CA ARG A 66 -1.23 3.11 11.47
C ARG A 66 -1.60 1.80 12.14
N MET A 67 -1.34 0.68 11.45
CA MET A 67 -1.46 -0.67 12.00
C MET A 67 -0.18 -1.46 11.76
N THR A 68 0.29 -2.13 12.82
CA THR A 68 1.46 -3.02 12.77
C THR A 68 1.14 -4.25 11.92
N PHE A 69 2.12 -4.70 11.13
CA PHE A 69 1.97 -5.87 10.26
C PHE A 69 2.26 -7.19 10.99
N ASP A 70 3.41 -7.25 11.67
CA ASP A 70 3.91 -8.38 12.45
C ASP A 70 4.18 -7.92 13.90
N ASP A 71 3.51 -8.53 14.87
CA ASP A 71 3.67 -8.26 16.31
C ASP A 71 4.88 -8.96 16.94
N GLY A 72 5.55 -9.83 16.18
CA GLY A 72 6.74 -10.59 16.54
C GLY A 72 6.49 -11.74 17.51
N ARG A 73 5.22 -12.06 17.82
CA ARG A 73 4.87 -13.10 18.79
C ARG A 73 4.68 -14.44 18.10
N PRO A 74 5.30 -15.52 18.59
CA PRO A 74 5.13 -16.84 18.00
C PRO A 74 3.69 -17.35 18.21
N LYS A 75 3.07 -17.88 17.14
CA LYS A 75 1.76 -18.56 17.20
C LYS A 75 1.95 -20.07 17.15
N ASN A 76 1.98 -20.70 18.32
CA ASN A 76 2.30 -22.12 18.47
C ASN A 76 1.07 -23.00 18.23
N GLY A 77 0.96 -23.53 17.01
CA GLY A 77 -0.11 -24.44 16.61
C GLY A 77 -1.35 -23.74 16.03
N PRO A 78 -2.32 -24.53 15.51
CA PRO A 78 -3.47 -23.98 14.78
C PRO A 78 -4.37 -23.10 15.64
N GLU A 79 -4.63 -23.49 16.89
CA GLU A 79 -5.52 -22.73 17.78
C GLU A 79 -4.94 -21.35 18.13
N ALA A 80 -3.65 -21.30 18.51
CA ALA A 80 -2.98 -20.03 18.79
C ALA A 80 -2.95 -19.13 17.54
N LEU A 81 -2.70 -19.71 16.36
CA LEU A 81 -2.76 -18.99 15.10
C LEU A 81 -4.16 -18.42 14.83
N MET A 82 -5.23 -19.17 15.12
CA MET A 82 -6.61 -18.70 14.91
C MET A 82 -6.98 -17.55 15.85
N ASN A 83 -6.58 -17.64 17.11
CA ASN A 83 -7.02 -16.72 18.16
C ASN A 83 -6.16 -15.44 18.23
N ASP A 84 -4.87 -15.54 17.91
CA ASP A 84 -3.90 -14.48 18.14
C ASP A 84 -3.24 -13.96 16.85
N ALA A 85 -3.76 -14.32 15.67
CA ALA A 85 -3.21 -13.88 14.38
C ALA A 85 -3.12 -12.35 14.27
N ASP A 86 -2.08 -11.87 13.60
CA ASP A 86 -1.96 -10.51 13.07
C ASP A 86 -2.04 -10.47 11.52
N LEU A 87 -1.63 -9.36 10.91
CA LEU A 87 -1.69 -9.21 9.45
C LEU A 87 -0.71 -10.13 8.72
N GLU A 88 0.47 -10.38 9.32
CA GLU A 88 1.48 -11.28 8.76
C GLU A 88 0.95 -12.71 8.76
N ASP A 89 0.40 -13.15 9.90
CA ASP A 89 -0.18 -14.47 10.09
C ASP A 89 -1.33 -14.75 9.10
N GLN A 90 -2.21 -13.76 8.88
CA GLN A 90 -3.31 -13.88 7.91
C GLN A 90 -2.80 -14.17 6.48
N MET A 91 -1.58 -13.73 6.17
CA MET A 91 -0.93 -13.88 4.86
C MET A 91 0.16 -14.96 4.85
N ARG A 92 0.25 -15.82 5.88
CA ARG A 92 1.34 -16.79 6.00
C ARG A 92 1.23 -18.01 5.09
N MET A 93 0.01 -18.38 4.69
CA MET A 93 -0.25 -19.54 3.83
C MET A 93 -0.57 -19.06 2.42
N ASP A 94 0.13 -19.59 1.43
CA ASP A 94 -0.11 -19.25 0.03
C ASP A 94 -1.33 -19.98 -0.52
N TYR A 95 -2.13 -19.29 -1.34
CA TYR A 95 -3.08 -19.93 -2.21
C TYR A 95 -2.33 -20.47 -3.45
N PRO A 96 -2.28 -21.80 -3.67
CA PRO A 96 -1.67 -22.32 -4.88
C PRO A 96 -2.43 -21.78 -6.12
N PRO A 97 -1.74 -21.40 -7.21
CA PRO A 97 -2.37 -20.94 -8.44
C PRO A 97 -2.69 -22.09 -9.41
N GLY A 98 -3.72 -21.95 -10.25
CA GLY A 98 -4.17 -23.02 -11.16
C GLY A 98 -5.68 -23.28 -11.17
N ARG A 99 -6.07 -24.44 -11.70
CA ARG A 99 -7.47 -24.93 -11.75
C ARG A 99 -7.59 -26.39 -11.30
N SER A 100 -6.48 -27.02 -10.95
CA SER A 100 -6.40 -28.41 -10.51
C SER A 100 -5.60 -28.43 -9.22
N TRP A 101 -6.20 -28.97 -8.17
CA TRP A 101 -5.68 -28.90 -6.81
C TRP A 101 -5.63 -30.30 -6.21
N ARG A 102 -4.61 -30.55 -5.39
CA ARG A 102 -4.65 -31.67 -4.46
C ARG A 102 -5.52 -31.29 -3.28
N GLU A 103 -5.99 -32.30 -2.55
CA GLU A 103 -6.58 -32.09 -1.24
C GLU A 103 -5.60 -31.29 -0.35
N PRO A 104 -6.05 -30.23 0.33
CA PRO A 104 -5.21 -29.48 1.26
C PRO A 104 -4.66 -30.38 2.37
N ALA A 105 -3.44 -30.11 2.82
CA ALA A 105 -2.92 -30.75 4.01
C ALA A 105 -3.72 -30.32 5.26
N ILE A 106 -3.66 -31.13 6.31
CA ILE A 106 -4.20 -30.75 7.63
C ILE A 106 -3.64 -29.38 8.02
N ASP A 107 -4.51 -28.49 8.48
CA ASP A 107 -4.23 -27.10 8.87
C ASP A 107 -3.67 -26.18 7.77
N HIS A 108 -3.66 -26.61 6.51
CA HIS A 108 -3.33 -25.75 5.37
C HIS A 108 -4.61 -25.11 4.79
N ASP A 109 -5.17 -24.17 5.55
CA ASP A 109 -6.38 -23.43 5.20
C ASP A 109 -6.06 -21.92 5.06
N PRO A 110 -5.50 -21.49 3.92
CA PRO A 110 -5.12 -20.10 3.72
C PRO A 110 -6.33 -19.18 3.88
N GLY A 111 -6.15 -18.06 4.57
CA GLY A 111 -7.20 -17.07 4.85
C GLY A 111 -8.16 -17.44 5.99
N ARG A 112 -7.99 -18.60 6.65
CA ARG A 112 -8.78 -18.98 7.84
C ARG A 112 -8.36 -18.18 9.07
N ALA A 113 -7.06 -18.05 9.34
CA ALA A 113 -6.56 -17.15 10.37
C ALA A 113 -6.74 -15.70 9.91
N ARG A 114 -7.36 -14.86 10.74
CA ARG A 114 -7.72 -13.49 10.38
C ARG A 114 -7.46 -12.52 11.53
N TYR A 115 -6.96 -11.34 11.20
CA TYR A 115 -6.76 -10.29 12.19
C TYR A 115 -8.04 -9.45 12.33
N GLU A 116 -8.88 -9.79 13.30
CA GLU A 116 -10.19 -9.14 13.51
C GLU A 116 -10.12 -7.60 13.62
N PRO A 117 -9.15 -6.98 14.34
CA PRO A 117 -9.02 -5.52 14.41
C PRO A 117 -8.90 -4.81 13.05
N PHE A 118 -8.27 -5.45 12.07
CA PHE A 118 -8.16 -4.92 10.71
C PHE A 118 -9.53 -4.75 10.05
N PHE A 119 -10.37 -5.79 10.13
CA PHE A 119 -11.71 -5.77 9.54
C PHE A 119 -12.68 -4.88 10.31
N LYS A 120 -12.61 -4.88 11.65
CA LYS A 120 -13.41 -3.96 12.48
C LYS A 120 -13.12 -2.51 12.13
N LYS A 121 -11.86 -2.16 11.86
CA LYS A 121 -11.49 -0.82 11.44
C LYS A 121 -12.10 -0.43 10.08
N MET A 122 -12.13 -1.34 9.12
CA MET A 122 -12.67 -1.05 7.78
C MET A 122 -14.20 -1.07 7.72
N TYR A 123 -14.83 -2.03 8.41
CA TYR A 123 -16.23 -2.34 8.20
C TYR A 123 -17.14 -1.98 9.39
N GLY A 124 -16.56 -1.65 10.55
CA GLY A 124 -17.28 -1.31 11.77
C GLY A 124 -17.00 -2.30 12.90
N ALA A 125 -16.89 -1.79 14.12
CA ALA A 125 -16.65 -2.59 15.32
C ALA A 125 -17.95 -3.02 16.01
N THR A 126 -19.07 -2.40 15.64
CA THR A 126 -20.40 -2.68 16.19
C THR A 126 -21.41 -2.98 15.08
N GLU A 127 -22.48 -3.70 15.41
CA GLU A 127 -23.57 -3.98 14.45
C GLU A 127 -24.10 -2.68 13.82
N ARG A 128 -24.27 -1.62 14.62
CA ARG A 128 -24.76 -0.32 14.14
C ARG A 128 -23.82 0.28 13.08
N GLU A 129 -22.52 0.25 13.33
CA GLU A 129 -21.52 0.75 12.38
C GLU A 129 -21.52 -0.09 11.10
N VAL A 130 -21.52 -1.42 11.23
CA VAL A 130 -21.59 -2.32 10.07
C VAL A 130 -22.83 -2.03 9.23
N ARG A 131 -24.02 -1.93 9.86
CA ARG A 131 -25.28 -1.60 9.16
C ARG A 131 -25.23 -0.28 8.42
N SER A 132 -24.53 0.74 8.95
CA SER A 132 -24.39 2.02 8.27
C SER A 132 -23.50 1.97 7.01
N HIS A 133 -22.68 0.93 6.86
CA HIS A 133 -21.83 0.73 5.69
C HIS A 133 -22.40 -0.25 4.66
N LEU A 134 -23.52 -0.92 4.95
CA LEU A 134 -24.12 -1.88 4.01
C LEU A 134 -24.75 -1.17 2.81
N VAL A 135 -24.63 -1.80 1.65
CA VAL A 135 -25.27 -1.37 0.40
C VAL A 135 -26.17 -2.48 -0.12
N ALA A 136 -27.22 -2.12 -0.86
CA ALA A 136 -28.08 -3.10 -1.51
C ALA A 136 -27.33 -3.76 -2.68
N VAL A 137 -27.38 -5.09 -2.74
CA VAL A 137 -26.86 -5.89 -3.86
C VAL A 137 -28.05 -6.51 -4.58
N GLU A 138 -28.20 -6.17 -5.86
CA GLU A 138 -29.17 -6.84 -6.74
C GLU A 138 -28.57 -8.18 -7.20
N TRP A 139 -29.24 -9.27 -6.84
CA TRP A 139 -28.87 -10.60 -7.31
C TRP A 139 -29.60 -10.88 -8.64
N LEU A 140 -28.82 -11.06 -9.71
CA LEU A 140 -29.28 -11.34 -11.08
C LEU A 140 -29.27 -12.83 -11.38
#